data_AF-A0A0F9Q5M2-F1
#
_entry.id   AF-A0A0F9Q5M2-F1
#
_cell.length_a   1.000
_cell.length_b   1.000
_cell.length_c   1.000
_cell.angle_alpha   90.00
_cell.angle_beta   90.00
_cell.angle_gamma   90.00
#
_symmetry.space_group_name_H-M   'P 1'
#
loop_
_entity.id
_entity.type
_entity.pdbx_description
1 polymer ?
#
loop_
_entity_poly.entity_id
_entity_poly.type
_entity_poly.pdbx_seq_one_letter_code
_entity_poly.pdbx_strand_id
1 'polypeptide(L)'
;MFRINKYISLELQQGKTHILLGGSKCLICKAIFANINRRSNVLKFDSIDGIFEDENNRTIIPISSEEEFWVHCSNLQAWAENNYNTTLLHSNIAFPLLEELVWLGDPIAKRVFKEEIIKRLTAGFFPTVIYLLRCGHLDTFTEEEVETLLVEIRKESYSLDKRFLDFVFDRDDDEFPPIEWLRINEIIFLCEHPKINLLELLIKFEQPYIENYSDWISKFFGKLIKKKPRFLKNKIEILREKGVLPIPVERECLGNNKTTLDYSGMNDISIMLYNMYKSLVDY
;
A
#
# COMPACT_ATOMS: atom_id res chain seq x y z
N MET A 1 -10.22 0.81 -36.31
CA MET A 1 -9.17 1.23 -35.36
C MET A 1 -9.27 2.74 -35.14
N PHE A 2 -9.33 3.19 -33.89
CA PHE A 2 -9.33 4.59 -33.49
C PHE A 2 -8.04 4.88 -32.69
N ARG A 3 -7.26 5.89 -33.08
CA ARG A 3 -5.98 6.19 -32.43
C ARG A 3 -6.12 7.43 -31.56
N ILE A 4 -5.82 7.30 -30.27
CA ILE A 4 -5.88 8.41 -29.31
C ILE A 4 -4.54 9.15 -29.30
N ASN A 5 -3.44 8.42 -29.12
CA ASN A 5 -2.11 9.01 -29.11
C ASN A 5 -1.07 8.02 -29.64
N LYS A 6 0.20 8.27 -29.38
CA LYS A 6 1.29 7.40 -29.86
C LYS A 6 1.32 6.04 -29.16
N TYR A 7 0.73 5.91 -27.96
CA TYR A 7 0.72 4.70 -27.15
C TYR A 7 -0.63 3.97 -27.14
N ILE A 8 -1.76 4.68 -27.29
CA ILE A 8 -3.10 4.15 -27.10
C ILE A 8 -3.89 4.17 -28.42
N SER A 9 -4.43 3.01 -28.79
CA SER A 9 -5.46 2.88 -29.83
C SER A 9 -6.57 1.94 -29.36
N LEU A 10 -7.74 2.01 -30.01
CA LEU A 10 -8.87 1.14 -29.75
C LEU A 10 -9.34 0.45 -31.03
N GLU A 11 -9.82 -0.77 -30.89
CA GLU A 11 -10.42 -1.53 -31.98
C GLU A 11 -11.71 -2.21 -31.52
N LEU A 12 -12.72 -2.19 -32.38
CA LEU A 12 -13.94 -2.97 -32.20
C LEU A 12 -13.77 -4.28 -32.99
N GLN A 13 -13.67 -5.39 -32.28
CA GLN A 13 -13.56 -6.73 -32.89
C GLN A 13 -14.58 -7.66 -32.24
N GLN A 14 -15.35 -8.39 -33.05
CA GLN A 14 -16.37 -9.35 -32.57
C GLN A 14 -17.35 -8.76 -31.52
N GLY A 15 -17.73 -7.49 -31.70
CA GLY A 15 -18.64 -6.78 -30.79
C GLY A 15 -18.02 -6.34 -29.46
N LYS A 16 -16.69 -6.44 -29.30
CA LYS A 16 -15.97 -6.03 -28.09
C LYS A 16 -14.95 -4.94 -28.37
N THR A 17 -14.83 -4.01 -27.44
CA THR A 17 -13.83 -2.93 -27.50
C THR A 17 -12.51 -3.41 -26.90
N HIS A 18 -11.45 -3.39 -27.72
CA HIS A 18 -10.09 -3.75 -27.36
C HIS A 18 -9.24 -2.49 -27.27
N ILE A 19 -8.62 -2.25 -26.12
CA ILE A 19 -7.66 -1.16 -25.92
C ILE A 19 -6.26 -1.71 -26.21
N LEU A 20 -5.59 -1.18 -27.22
CA LEU A 20 -4.24 -1.53 -27.63
C LEU A 20 -3.23 -0.53 -27.08
N LEU A 21 -2.19 -1.05 -26.42
CA LEU A 21 -1.09 -0.28 -25.85
C LEU A 21 0.21 -0.63 -26.54
N GLY A 22 0.92 0.37 -27.07
CA GLY A 22 2.18 0.21 -27.80
C GLY A 22 2.05 -0.68 -29.06
N GLY A 23 0.82 -0.85 -29.57
CA GLY A 23 0.53 -1.66 -30.74
C GLY A 23 0.44 -3.18 -30.52
N SER A 24 0.52 -3.68 -29.27
CA SER A 24 0.53 -5.14 -29.03
C SER A 24 -0.23 -5.61 -27.78
N LYS A 25 -0.22 -4.85 -26.68
CA LYS A 25 -0.90 -5.28 -25.45
C LYS A 25 -2.37 -4.90 -25.48
N CYS A 26 -3.25 -5.86 -25.28
CA CYS A 26 -4.69 -5.67 -25.33
C CYS A 26 -5.32 -5.75 -23.94
N LEU A 27 -6.08 -4.72 -23.55
CA LEU A 27 -6.98 -4.75 -22.40
C LEU A 27 -8.43 -4.80 -22.90
N ILE A 28 -9.22 -5.71 -22.33
CA ILE A 28 -10.66 -5.80 -22.62
C ILE A 28 -11.39 -5.01 -21.53
N CYS A 29 -12.01 -3.89 -21.91
CA CYS A 29 -12.88 -3.16 -21.00
C CYS A 29 -14.21 -3.91 -20.89
N LYS A 30 -14.62 -4.27 -19.66
CA LYS A 30 -15.89 -4.99 -19.41
C LYS A 30 -17.08 -4.07 -19.13
N ALA A 31 -16.89 -2.76 -18.98
CA ALA A 31 -17.98 -1.85 -18.63
C ALA A 31 -17.75 -0.41 -19.12
N ILE A 32 -18.78 0.18 -19.70
CA ILE A 32 -18.86 1.61 -19.97
C ILE A 32 -19.17 2.33 -18.67
N PHE A 33 -18.20 3.08 -18.14
CA PHE A 33 -18.47 4.04 -17.07
C PHE A 33 -18.77 5.40 -17.71
N ALA A 34 -19.99 5.58 -18.22
CA ALA A 34 -20.47 6.89 -18.63
C ALA A 34 -21.05 7.60 -17.41
N ASN A 35 -20.31 8.53 -16.82
CA ASN A 35 -20.83 9.37 -15.73
C ASN A 35 -21.75 10.47 -16.32
N ILE A 36 -22.90 10.08 -16.86
CA ILE A 36 -23.93 10.98 -17.37
C ILE A 36 -24.94 11.22 -16.24
N ASN A 37 -24.52 11.91 -15.18
CA ASN A 37 -25.45 12.62 -14.30
C ASN A 37 -24.79 13.89 -13.74
N ARG A 38 -24.79 14.93 -14.57
CA ARG A 38 -24.73 16.31 -14.08
C ARG A 38 -26.07 16.62 -13.38
N ARG A 39 -25.99 16.88 -12.07
CA ARG A 39 -27.03 17.36 -11.13
C ARG A 39 -27.71 16.27 -10.29
N SER A 40 -27.05 15.86 -9.22
CA SER A 40 -27.61 15.88 -7.85
C SER A 40 -26.61 15.26 -6.87
N ASN A 41 -26.19 16.07 -5.89
CA ASN A 41 -25.40 15.72 -4.72
C ASN A 41 -23.98 15.18 -4.98
N VAL A 42 -23.00 16.04 -4.68
CA VAL A 42 -21.59 15.71 -4.56
C VAL A 42 -21.44 14.65 -3.46
N LEU A 43 -21.48 13.39 -3.83
CA LEU A 43 -20.90 12.33 -3.02
C LEU A 43 -19.40 12.40 -3.27
N LYS A 44 -18.68 13.03 -2.33
CA LYS A 44 -17.24 12.84 -2.17
C LYS A 44 -17.01 11.36 -1.92
N PHE A 45 -16.57 10.65 -2.95
CA PHE A 45 -16.01 9.31 -2.81
C PHE A 45 -14.49 9.45 -2.93
N ASP A 46 -13.81 9.57 -1.79
CA ASP A 46 -12.35 9.77 -1.72
C ASP A 46 -11.55 8.46 -1.79
N SER A 47 -12.20 7.28 -1.85
CA SER A 47 -11.55 6.03 -2.24
C SER A 47 -12.55 4.96 -2.69
N ILE A 48 -12.06 3.98 -3.46
CA ILE A 48 -12.82 2.85 -4.06
C ILE A 48 -13.27 1.83 -3.01
N ASP A 49 -12.80 2.00 -1.79
CA ASP A 49 -12.79 0.96 -0.78
C ASP A 49 -14.13 0.80 -0.07
N GLY A 50 -15.04 1.75 -0.30
CA GLY A 50 -16.44 1.66 0.08
C GLY A 50 -17.36 1.17 -1.04
N ILE A 51 -16.83 0.79 -2.22
CA ILE A 51 -17.64 0.32 -3.36
C ILE A 51 -17.66 -1.21 -3.36
N PHE A 52 -18.12 -1.79 -2.26
CA PHE A 52 -18.83 -3.08 -2.36
C PHE A 52 -20.29 -2.74 -2.62
N GLU A 53 -20.67 -2.94 -3.88
CA GLU A 53 -22.03 -3.23 -4.33
C GLU A 53 -23.12 -2.20 -4.02
N ASP A 54 -23.36 -1.33 -5.01
CA ASP A 54 -24.74 -1.05 -5.41
C ASP A 54 -24.84 -1.22 -6.94
N GLU A 55 -24.58 -2.44 -7.41
CA GLU A 55 -24.86 -2.85 -8.80
C GLU A 55 -26.37 -2.95 -9.08
N ASN A 56 -27.20 -3.02 -8.03
CA ASN A 56 -28.63 -3.29 -8.12
C ASN A 56 -29.49 -2.09 -8.57
N ASN A 57 -28.92 -0.89 -8.69
CA ASN A 57 -29.69 0.32 -9.04
C ASN A 57 -29.21 1.03 -10.31
N ARG A 58 -28.36 0.39 -11.13
CA ARG A 58 -27.90 0.96 -12.39
C ARG A 58 -28.84 0.57 -13.52
N THR A 59 -29.54 1.56 -14.08
CA THR A 59 -30.31 1.41 -15.31
C THR A 59 -29.34 1.12 -16.46
N ILE A 60 -29.17 -0.16 -16.80
CA ILE A 60 -28.41 -0.57 -17.99
C ILE A 60 -29.28 -0.21 -19.20
N ILE A 61 -28.96 0.91 -19.85
CA ILE A 61 -29.53 1.22 -21.15
C ILE A 61 -28.79 0.33 -22.15
N PRO A 62 -29.48 -0.61 -22.83
CA PRO A 62 -28.84 -1.40 -23.87
C PRO A 62 -28.46 -0.48 -25.02
N ILE A 63 -27.16 -0.34 -25.26
CA ILE A 63 -26.60 0.36 -26.41
C ILE A 63 -25.88 -0.63 -27.31
N SER A 64 -25.71 -0.29 -28.58
CA SER A 64 -25.02 -1.17 -29.54
C SER A 64 -23.53 -1.26 -29.23
N SER A 65 -22.86 -2.32 -29.70
CA SER A 65 -21.41 -2.46 -29.55
C SER A 65 -20.63 -1.30 -30.19
N GLU A 66 -21.16 -0.71 -31.26
CA GLU A 66 -20.60 0.48 -31.92
C GLU A 66 -20.77 1.73 -31.05
N GLU A 67 -21.95 1.94 -30.45
CA GLU A 67 -22.20 3.05 -29.53
C GLU A 67 -21.31 2.94 -28.28
N GLU A 68 -21.17 1.74 -27.74
CA GLU A 68 -20.21 1.43 -26.67
C GLU A 68 -18.78 1.79 -27.06
N PHE A 69 -18.34 1.36 -28.25
CA PHE A 69 -17.02 1.66 -28.76
C PHE A 69 -16.77 3.17 -28.86
N TRP A 70 -17.76 3.93 -29.35
CA TRP A 70 -17.69 5.39 -29.41
C TRP A 70 -17.52 6.02 -28.02
N VAL A 71 -18.31 5.57 -27.03
CA VAL A 71 -18.19 6.08 -25.65
C VAL A 71 -16.81 5.78 -25.06
N HIS A 72 -16.29 4.56 -25.23
CA HIS A 72 -14.93 4.22 -24.77
C HIS A 72 -13.86 5.07 -25.45
N CYS A 73 -13.96 5.28 -26.77
CA CYS A 73 -13.04 6.14 -27.51
C CYS A 73 -13.05 7.57 -26.96
N SER A 74 -14.24 8.17 -26.77
CA SER A 74 -14.37 9.53 -26.25
C SER A 74 -13.85 9.66 -24.82
N ASN A 75 -14.14 8.70 -23.94
CA ASN A 75 -13.67 8.72 -22.55
C ASN A 75 -12.13 8.62 -22.47
N LEU A 76 -11.54 7.67 -23.19
CA LEU A 76 -10.07 7.53 -23.20
C LEU A 76 -9.39 8.70 -23.90
N GLN A 77 -10.00 9.29 -24.94
CA GLN A 77 -9.46 10.48 -25.59
C GLN A 77 -9.45 11.66 -24.62
N ALA A 78 -10.59 11.93 -23.97
CA ALA A 78 -10.69 12.99 -22.97
C ALA A 78 -9.68 12.79 -21.84
N TRP A 79 -9.51 11.55 -21.36
CA TRP A 79 -8.52 11.21 -20.35
C TRP A 79 -7.09 11.51 -20.80
N ALA A 80 -6.71 11.09 -22.01
CA ALA A 80 -5.37 11.32 -22.54
C ALA A 80 -5.10 12.82 -22.82
N GLU A 81 -6.07 13.54 -23.37
CA GLU A 81 -5.97 14.99 -23.65
C GLU A 81 -5.86 15.82 -22.35
N ASN A 82 -6.41 15.32 -21.25
CA ASN A 82 -6.31 15.94 -19.92
C ASN A 82 -5.15 15.39 -19.10
N ASN A 83 -4.03 15.05 -19.76
CA ASN A 83 -2.80 14.58 -19.11
C ASN A 83 -3.03 13.43 -18.13
N TYR A 84 -3.88 12.47 -18.53
CA TYR A 84 -4.20 11.28 -17.73
C TYR A 84 -4.85 11.56 -16.37
N ASN A 85 -5.61 12.66 -16.24
CA ASN A 85 -6.35 12.98 -15.03
C ASN A 85 -7.22 11.79 -14.56
N THR A 86 -6.82 11.17 -13.45
CA THR A 86 -7.41 9.92 -12.90
C THR A 86 -8.84 10.08 -12.41
N THR A 87 -9.39 11.30 -12.40
CA THR A 87 -10.82 11.56 -12.11
C THR A 87 -11.73 11.37 -13.32
N LEU A 88 -11.19 11.30 -14.54
CA LEU A 88 -11.96 11.17 -15.78
C LEU A 88 -12.26 9.72 -16.17
N LEU A 89 -11.51 8.77 -15.61
CA LEU A 89 -11.74 7.34 -15.77
C LEU A 89 -11.93 6.69 -14.41
N HIS A 90 -12.72 5.62 -14.38
CA HIS A 90 -12.77 4.78 -13.19
C HIS A 90 -11.36 4.24 -12.89
N SER A 91 -10.98 4.24 -11.61
CA SER A 91 -9.67 3.82 -11.12
C SER A 91 -9.23 2.42 -11.57
N ASN A 92 -10.17 1.47 -11.64
CA ASN A 92 -9.94 0.11 -12.11
C ASN A 92 -9.48 0.04 -13.58
N ILE A 93 -9.64 1.13 -14.34
CA ILE A 93 -9.14 1.28 -15.70
C ILE A 93 -7.96 2.25 -15.72
N ALA A 94 -8.10 3.41 -15.06
CA ALA A 94 -7.09 4.47 -15.06
C ALA A 94 -5.74 3.98 -14.51
N PHE A 95 -5.75 3.27 -13.38
CA PHE A 95 -4.51 2.87 -12.71
C PHE A 95 -3.74 1.79 -13.50
N PRO A 96 -4.36 0.69 -13.96
CA PRO A 96 -3.66 -0.25 -14.84
C PRO A 96 -3.19 0.38 -16.15
N LEU A 97 -3.99 1.27 -16.77
CA LEU A 97 -3.54 1.96 -17.98
C LEU A 97 -2.31 2.84 -17.74
N LEU A 98 -2.28 3.59 -16.63
CA LEU A 98 -1.10 4.37 -16.26
C LEU A 98 0.12 3.49 -16.10
N GLU A 99 0.00 2.39 -15.38
CA GLU A 99 1.09 1.44 -15.15
C GLU A 99 1.69 0.96 -16.48
N GLU A 100 0.84 0.52 -17.42
CA GLU A 100 1.28 0.09 -18.75
C GLU A 100 1.93 1.21 -19.57
N LEU A 101 1.42 2.44 -19.47
CA LEU A 101 2.02 3.59 -20.16
C LEU A 101 3.39 3.94 -19.57
N VAL A 102 3.61 3.74 -18.26
CA VAL A 102 4.93 3.87 -17.65
C VAL A 102 5.89 2.86 -18.26
N TRP A 103 5.48 1.60 -18.43
CA TRP A 103 6.28 0.55 -19.07
C TRP A 103 6.62 0.88 -20.53
N LEU A 104 5.70 1.52 -21.25
CA LEU A 104 5.93 2.03 -22.61
C LEU A 104 6.78 3.30 -22.67
N GLY A 105 7.21 3.83 -21.52
CA GLY A 105 8.08 4.99 -21.42
C GLY A 105 7.38 6.32 -21.65
N ASP A 106 6.07 6.43 -21.39
CA ASP A 106 5.36 7.71 -21.41
C ASP A 106 5.77 8.56 -20.18
N PRO A 107 6.44 9.71 -20.36
CA PRO A 107 6.90 10.53 -19.24
C PRO A 107 5.76 11.21 -18.48
N ILE A 108 4.63 11.51 -19.15
CA ILE A 108 3.46 12.11 -18.50
C ILE A 108 2.80 11.04 -17.62
N ALA A 109 2.61 9.83 -18.15
CA ALA A 109 2.05 8.73 -17.38
C ALA A 109 2.94 8.38 -16.18
N LYS A 110 4.26 8.36 -16.34
CA LYS A 110 5.20 8.11 -15.23
C LYS A 110 5.02 9.09 -14.07
N ARG A 111 4.87 10.38 -14.38
CA ARG A 111 4.63 11.41 -13.36
C ARG A 111 3.30 11.20 -12.66
N VAL A 112 2.21 11.05 -13.43
CA VAL A 112 0.86 10.89 -12.88
C VAL A 112 0.73 9.59 -12.07
N PHE A 113 1.36 8.51 -12.52
CA PHE A 113 1.37 7.23 -11.81
C PHE A 113 2.02 7.34 -10.43
N LYS A 114 3.17 8.03 -10.31
CA LYS A 114 3.80 8.30 -9.02
C LYS A 114 2.90 9.12 -8.09
N GLU A 115 2.29 10.19 -8.60
CA GLU A 115 1.37 11.03 -7.83
C GLU A 115 0.19 10.20 -7.27
N GLU A 116 -0.32 9.28 -8.08
CA GLU A 116 -1.46 8.42 -7.77
C GLU A 116 -1.11 7.30 -6.76
N ILE A 117 0.13 6.80 -6.79
CA ILE A 117 0.69 5.91 -5.75
C ILE A 117 0.84 6.66 -4.43
N ILE A 118 1.45 7.86 -4.43
CA ILE A 118 1.61 8.69 -3.23
C ILE A 118 0.24 8.92 -2.58
N LYS A 119 -0.74 9.37 -3.37
CA LYS A 119 -2.11 9.62 -2.90
C LYS A 119 -2.71 8.41 -2.18
N ARG A 120 -2.56 7.21 -2.74
CA ARG A 120 -3.08 5.96 -2.15
C ARG A 120 -2.35 5.54 -0.88
N LEU A 121 -1.01 5.65 -0.90
CA LEU A 121 -0.19 5.32 0.25
C LEU A 121 -0.49 6.23 1.43
N THR A 122 -0.66 7.54 1.20
CA THR A 122 -1.00 8.52 2.24
C THR A 122 -2.44 8.36 2.73
N ALA A 123 -3.40 8.00 1.87
CA ALA A 123 -4.78 7.73 2.29
C ALA A 123 -4.85 6.60 3.35
N GLY A 124 -3.97 5.60 3.22
CA GLY A 124 -3.76 4.58 4.24
C GLY A 124 -4.83 3.49 4.27
N PHE A 125 -5.56 3.25 3.18
CA PHE A 125 -6.48 2.12 3.09
C PHE A 125 -5.72 0.79 2.91
N PHE A 126 -5.88 -0.15 3.85
CA PHE A 126 -4.96 -1.28 3.98
C PHE A 126 -4.88 -2.20 2.77
N PRO A 127 -6.00 -2.65 2.16
CA PRO A 127 -5.92 -3.45 0.93
C PRO A 127 -5.16 -2.76 -0.20
N THR A 128 -5.41 -1.47 -0.42
CA THR A 128 -4.69 -0.69 -1.43
C THR A 128 -3.22 -0.51 -1.09
N VAL A 129 -2.87 -0.18 0.16
CA VAL A 129 -1.47 -0.06 0.60
C VAL A 129 -0.74 -1.38 0.39
N ILE A 130 -1.29 -2.50 0.86
CA ILE A 130 -0.67 -3.81 0.73
C ILE A 130 -0.53 -4.21 -0.73
N TYR A 131 -1.53 -3.97 -1.58
CA TYR A 131 -1.42 -4.19 -3.02
C TYR A 131 -0.24 -3.43 -3.63
N LEU A 132 -0.10 -2.14 -3.31
CA LEU A 132 0.96 -1.30 -3.85
C LEU A 132 2.34 -1.79 -3.43
N LEU A 133 2.51 -2.12 -2.15
CA LEU A 133 3.77 -2.68 -1.63
C LEU A 133 4.06 -4.06 -2.22
N ARG A 134 3.03 -4.90 -2.46
CA ARG A 134 3.18 -6.25 -3.07
C ARG A 134 3.79 -6.21 -4.44
N CYS A 135 3.25 -5.33 -5.25
CA CYS A 135 3.66 -5.20 -6.64
C CYS A 135 4.95 -4.36 -6.77
N GLY A 136 5.59 -3.96 -5.66
CA GLY A 136 6.87 -3.23 -5.69
C GLY A 136 6.74 -1.80 -6.22
N HIS A 137 5.57 -1.15 -6.08
CA HIS A 137 5.36 0.18 -6.62
C HIS A 137 6.28 1.25 -5.99
N LEU A 138 6.82 1.01 -4.80
CA LEU A 138 7.83 1.88 -4.19
C LEU A 138 9.15 1.94 -4.99
N ASP A 139 9.46 0.93 -5.82
CA ASP A 139 10.66 0.95 -6.67
C ASP A 139 10.60 1.98 -7.80
N THR A 140 9.40 2.47 -8.11
CA THR A 140 9.26 3.53 -9.10
C THR A 140 9.89 4.83 -8.63
N PHE A 141 10.10 4.97 -7.31
CA PHE A 141 10.66 6.14 -6.65
C PHE A 141 12.17 6.02 -6.43
N THR A 142 12.86 7.15 -6.45
CA THR A 142 14.25 7.26 -5.98
C THR A 142 14.29 7.21 -4.45
N GLU A 143 15.47 6.98 -3.87
CA GLU A 143 15.63 7.00 -2.42
C GLU A 143 15.21 8.35 -1.80
N GLU A 144 15.53 9.47 -2.46
CA GLU A 144 15.14 10.82 -2.02
C GLU A 144 13.62 11.03 -2.08
N GLU A 145 12.96 10.52 -3.12
CA GLU A 145 11.50 10.58 -3.24
C GLU A 145 10.81 9.72 -2.17
N VAL A 146 11.35 8.55 -1.84
CA VAL A 146 10.86 7.71 -0.74
C VAL A 146 10.99 8.42 0.60
N GLU A 147 12.13 9.06 0.88
CA GLU A 147 12.30 9.83 2.13
C GLU A 147 11.31 11.00 2.20
N THR A 148 11.11 11.70 1.08
CA THR A 148 10.12 12.78 0.99
C THR A 148 8.70 12.27 1.27
N LEU A 149 8.32 11.12 0.70
CA LEU A 149 7.05 10.45 0.96
C LEU A 149 6.89 10.11 2.45
N LEU A 150 7.92 9.55 3.09
CA LEU A 150 7.88 9.23 4.51
C LEU A 150 7.71 10.48 5.38
N VAL A 151 8.37 11.59 5.03
CA VAL A 151 8.19 12.89 5.71
C VAL A 151 6.75 13.38 5.61
N GLU A 152 6.12 13.32 4.42
CA GLU A 152 4.72 13.73 4.26
C GLU A 152 3.76 12.83 5.04
N ILE A 153 3.95 11.50 4.98
CA ILE A 153 3.11 10.54 5.69
C ILE A 153 3.18 10.73 7.20
N ARG A 154 4.34 11.09 7.76
CA ARG A 154 4.49 11.39 9.20
C ARG A 154 3.66 12.59 9.67
N LYS A 155 3.21 13.47 8.76
CA LYS A 155 2.35 14.61 9.09
C LYS A 155 0.88 14.23 9.26
N GLU A 156 0.49 13.07 8.76
CA GLU A 156 -0.89 12.58 8.88
C GLU A 156 -1.27 12.32 10.34
N SER A 157 -2.58 12.38 10.61
CA SER A 157 -3.09 12.13 11.96
C SER A 157 -2.76 10.71 12.42
N TYR A 158 -2.25 10.62 13.64
CA TYR A 158 -1.87 9.36 14.24
C TYR A 158 -3.09 8.60 14.76
N SER A 159 -3.40 7.46 14.13
CA SER A 159 -4.53 6.59 14.54
C SER A 159 -4.24 5.14 14.17
N LEU A 160 -3.59 4.40 15.07
CA LEU A 160 -3.34 2.97 14.90
C LEU A 160 -4.64 2.19 14.72
N ASP A 161 -4.63 1.23 13.81
CA ASP A 161 -5.76 0.35 13.56
C ASP A 161 -5.32 -1.11 13.60
N LYS A 162 -5.77 -1.86 14.61
CA LYS A 162 -5.47 -3.29 14.75
C LYS A 162 -5.94 -4.09 13.53
N ARG A 163 -6.98 -3.65 12.82
CA ARG A 163 -7.50 -4.33 11.62
C ARG A 163 -6.44 -4.48 10.53
N PHE A 164 -5.37 -3.69 10.56
CA PHE A 164 -4.21 -3.91 9.70
C PHE A 164 -3.53 -5.26 9.97
N LEU A 165 -3.32 -5.63 11.23
CA LEU A 165 -2.74 -6.93 11.58
C LEU A 165 -3.68 -8.06 11.18
N ASP A 166 -4.98 -7.93 11.47
CA ASP A 166 -5.99 -8.90 11.01
C ASP A 166 -5.91 -9.05 9.48
N PHE A 167 -5.88 -7.95 8.72
CA PHE A 167 -5.77 -8.02 7.26
C PHE A 167 -4.47 -8.66 6.72
N VAL A 168 -3.37 -8.54 7.46
CA VAL A 168 -2.06 -9.06 7.08
C VAL A 168 -1.88 -10.53 7.47
N PHE A 169 -2.47 -10.95 8.59
CA PHE A 169 -2.26 -12.26 9.19
C PHE A 169 -3.47 -13.18 9.08
N ASP A 170 -4.70 -12.67 9.07
CA ASP A 170 -5.98 -13.43 9.03
C ASP A 170 -6.44 -13.74 7.60
N ARG A 171 -5.50 -13.99 6.67
CA ARG A 171 -5.88 -14.40 5.31
C ARG A 171 -6.07 -15.92 5.29
N ASP A 172 -7.29 -16.34 4.96
CA ASP A 172 -7.69 -17.74 4.74
C ASP A 172 -6.96 -18.39 3.54
N ASP A 173 -6.34 -17.59 2.69
CA ASP A 173 -5.49 -18.08 1.60
C ASP A 173 -4.15 -18.53 2.20
N ASP A 174 -3.67 -19.74 1.90
CA ASP A 174 -2.38 -20.34 2.32
C ASP A 174 -1.11 -19.48 2.00
N GLU A 175 -1.27 -18.24 1.53
CA GLU A 175 -0.23 -17.24 1.33
C GLU A 175 0.25 -16.68 2.68
N PHE A 176 1.37 -17.21 3.16
CA PHE A 176 2.13 -16.69 4.30
C PHE A 176 2.22 -15.15 4.33
N PRO A 177 2.31 -14.54 5.53
CA PRO A 177 2.35 -13.10 5.67
C PRO A 177 3.51 -12.45 4.90
N PRO A 178 3.45 -11.13 4.63
CA PRO A 178 4.01 -10.54 3.42
C PRO A 178 5.54 -10.40 3.31
N ILE A 179 6.32 -10.96 4.21
CA ILE A 179 7.71 -10.53 4.39
C ILE A 179 8.66 -10.93 3.28
N GLU A 180 8.39 -12.07 2.66
CA GLU A 180 9.26 -12.60 1.62
C GLU A 180 9.22 -11.69 0.39
N TRP A 181 8.08 -11.01 0.15
CA TRP A 181 7.92 -10.03 -0.92
C TRP A 181 8.21 -8.59 -0.52
N LEU A 182 7.99 -8.20 0.74
CA LEU A 182 8.30 -6.83 1.18
C LEU A 182 9.81 -6.58 1.17
N ARG A 183 10.28 -5.58 0.43
CA ARG A 183 11.68 -5.14 0.50
C ARG A 183 11.85 -4.20 1.70
N ILE A 184 13.07 -3.73 1.88
CA ILE A 184 13.42 -2.99 3.09
C ILE A 184 12.70 -1.64 3.19
N ASN A 185 12.42 -0.99 2.04
CA ASN A 185 11.75 0.30 2.01
C ASN A 185 10.26 0.16 2.31
N GLU A 186 9.61 -0.91 1.85
CA GLU A 186 8.23 -1.24 2.20
C GLU A 186 8.11 -1.56 3.69
N ILE A 187 9.08 -2.28 4.26
CA ILE A 187 9.13 -2.53 5.71
C ILE A 187 9.27 -1.22 6.49
N ILE A 188 10.19 -0.33 6.10
CA ILE A 188 10.34 0.99 6.72
C ILE A 188 9.03 1.77 6.63
N PHE A 189 8.40 1.80 5.45
CA PHE A 189 7.12 2.45 5.23
C PHE A 189 6.06 1.98 6.22
N LEU A 190 5.89 0.66 6.38
CA LEU A 190 4.93 0.08 7.32
C LEU A 190 5.23 0.46 8.78
N CYS A 191 6.50 0.62 9.14
CA CYS A 191 6.91 1.06 10.48
C CYS A 191 6.67 2.55 10.72
N GLU A 192 6.71 3.37 9.67
CA GLU A 192 6.60 4.83 9.75
C GLU A 192 5.18 5.35 9.54
N HIS A 193 4.33 4.60 8.83
CA HIS A 193 2.99 5.05 8.50
C HIS A 193 2.11 5.19 9.76
N PRO A 194 1.52 6.36 10.06
CA PRO A 194 0.90 6.65 11.36
C PRO A 194 -0.38 5.86 11.66
N LYS A 195 -1.07 5.35 10.65
CA LYS A 195 -2.22 4.45 10.82
C LYS A 195 -1.85 2.97 10.93
N ILE A 196 -0.62 2.64 10.54
CA ILE A 196 -0.11 1.26 10.49
C ILE A 196 0.91 1.08 11.61
N ASN A 197 2.09 1.69 11.53
CA ASN A 197 3.20 1.56 12.47
C ASN A 197 3.31 0.12 13.01
N LEU A 198 3.69 -0.78 12.11
CA LEU A 198 3.66 -2.22 12.32
C LEU A 198 4.36 -2.66 13.61
N LEU A 199 5.48 -2.02 13.98
CA LEU A 199 6.18 -2.31 15.23
C LEU A 199 5.31 -2.06 16.46
N GLU A 200 4.63 -0.92 16.49
CA GLU A 200 3.77 -0.56 17.60
C GLU A 200 2.50 -1.42 17.64
N LEU A 201 1.94 -1.78 16.48
CA LEU A 201 0.84 -2.73 16.41
C LEU A 201 1.25 -4.11 16.95
N LEU A 202 2.41 -4.63 16.54
CA LEU A 202 2.92 -5.90 17.04
C LEU A 202 3.13 -5.85 18.56
N ILE A 203 3.72 -4.77 19.09
CA ILE A 203 3.88 -4.61 20.55
C ILE A 203 2.52 -4.58 21.25
N LYS A 204 1.53 -3.84 20.74
CA LYS A 204 0.24 -3.67 21.43
C LYS A 204 -0.68 -4.88 21.35
N PHE A 205 -0.59 -5.67 20.28
CA PHE A 205 -1.60 -6.68 19.93
C PHE A 205 -1.03 -8.07 19.62
N GLU A 206 0.16 -8.43 20.13
CA GLU A 206 0.88 -9.65 19.71
C GLU A 206 0.13 -10.99 19.85
N GLN A 207 -0.80 -11.11 20.81
CA GLN A 207 -1.19 -12.40 21.41
C GLN A 207 -2.10 -13.35 20.58
N PRO A 208 -2.53 -13.06 19.33
CA PRO A 208 -2.90 -14.12 18.39
C PRO A 208 -1.87 -14.33 17.27
N TYR A 209 -0.98 -13.36 17.04
CA TYR A 209 -0.08 -13.38 15.89
C TYR A 209 1.25 -14.06 16.21
N ILE A 210 1.78 -13.91 17.42
CA ILE A 210 3.10 -14.49 17.71
C ILE A 210 3.05 -16.02 17.76
N GLU A 211 1.96 -16.60 18.26
CA GLU A 211 1.77 -18.05 18.32
C GLU A 211 1.80 -18.68 16.91
N ASN A 212 1.18 -18.01 15.94
CA ASN A 212 1.01 -18.53 14.58
C ASN A 212 2.10 -18.03 13.60
N TYR A 213 2.75 -16.90 13.89
CA TYR A 213 3.64 -16.21 12.95
C TYR A 213 4.99 -15.81 13.56
N SER A 214 5.45 -16.45 14.63
CA SER A 214 6.76 -16.19 15.26
C SER A 214 7.95 -16.26 14.29
N ASP A 215 7.97 -17.21 13.34
CA ASP A 215 9.03 -17.31 12.31
C ASP A 215 9.02 -16.07 11.40
N TRP A 216 7.84 -15.64 10.96
CA TRP A 216 7.68 -14.45 10.15
C TRP A 216 8.19 -13.21 10.86
N ILE A 217 7.78 -13.03 12.12
CA ILE A 217 8.16 -11.91 12.97
C ILE A 217 9.67 -11.91 13.20
N SER A 218 10.27 -13.09 13.41
CA SER A 218 11.72 -13.23 13.55
C SER A 218 12.46 -12.86 12.27
N LYS A 219 11.98 -13.30 11.11
CA LYS A 219 12.52 -12.90 9.79
C LYS A 219 12.37 -11.40 9.55
N PHE A 220 11.26 -10.80 10.00
CA PHE A 220 11.01 -9.36 9.92
C PHE A 220 12.07 -8.55 10.63
N PHE A 221 12.25 -8.84 11.90
CA PHE A 221 13.26 -8.19 12.70
C PHE A 221 14.67 -8.49 12.20
N GLY A 222 14.94 -9.73 11.78
CA GLY A 222 16.20 -10.13 11.18
C GLY A 222 16.56 -9.33 9.93
N LYS A 223 15.58 -9.00 9.08
CA LYS A 223 15.77 -8.17 7.89
C LYS A 223 16.05 -6.71 8.26
N LEU A 224 15.31 -6.16 9.21
CA LEU A 224 15.51 -4.80 9.72
C LEU A 224 16.89 -4.62 10.36
N ILE A 225 17.28 -5.50 11.29
CA ILE A 225 18.56 -5.40 12.00
C ILE A 225 19.73 -5.54 11.04
N LYS A 226 19.65 -6.44 10.05
CA LYS A 226 20.71 -6.67 9.06
C LYS A 226 20.85 -5.54 8.06
N LYS A 227 19.74 -4.93 7.61
CA LYS A 227 19.76 -3.95 6.51
C LYS A 227 19.71 -2.51 6.97
N LYS A 228 19.04 -2.23 8.09
CA LYS A 228 18.78 -0.87 8.60
C LYS A 228 18.86 -0.83 10.14
N PRO A 229 20.01 -1.19 10.74
CA PRO A 229 20.17 -1.24 12.20
C PRO A 229 19.94 0.11 12.90
N ARG A 230 20.43 1.21 12.31
CA ARG A 230 20.23 2.58 12.84
C ARG A 230 18.77 2.98 12.87
N PHE A 231 18.00 2.65 11.83
CA PHE A 231 16.57 2.90 11.79
C PHE A 231 15.85 2.16 12.91
N LEU A 232 16.12 0.86 13.06
CA LEU A 232 15.51 0.05 14.11
C LEU A 232 15.88 0.58 15.52
N LYS A 233 17.15 0.94 15.74
CA LYS A 233 17.61 1.54 17.00
C LYS A 233 16.83 2.82 17.35
N ASN A 234 16.79 3.77 16.43
CA ASN A 234 16.08 5.04 16.63
C ASN A 234 14.59 4.80 16.90
N LYS A 235 13.98 3.85 16.17
CA LYS A 235 12.56 3.53 16.32
C LYS A 235 12.26 2.92 17.69
N ILE A 236 13.13 2.02 18.17
CA ILE A 236 13.04 1.45 19.52
C ILE A 236 13.14 2.55 20.58
N GLU A 237 14.07 3.50 20.44
CA GLU A 237 14.21 4.64 21.36
C GLU A 237 12.94 5.48 21.41
N ILE A 238 12.37 5.82 20.26
CA ILE A 238 11.09 6.54 20.17
C ILE A 238 9.95 5.75 20.86
N LEU A 239 9.88 4.43 20.66
CA LEU A 239 8.84 3.60 21.29
C LEU A 239 9.01 3.53 22.81
N ARG A 240 10.25 3.55 23.33
CA ARG A 240 10.53 3.63 24.77
C ARG A 240 10.13 4.97 25.35
N GLU A 241 10.51 6.07 24.69
CA GLU A 241 10.15 7.43 25.11
C GLU A 241 8.64 7.64 25.17
N LYS A 242 7.89 7.01 24.26
CA LYS A 242 6.42 7.02 24.25
C LYS A 242 5.77 6.10 25.30
N GLY A 243 6.56 5.32 26.04
CA GLY A 243 6.05 4.31 26.98
C GLY A 243 5.33 3.13 26.32
N VAL A 244 5.52 2.95 25.00
CA VAL A 244 4.92 1.84 24.23
C VAL A 244 5.74 0.57 24.42
N LEU A 245 7.07 0.69 24.33
CA LEU A 245 7.97 -0.44 24.58
C LEU A 245 8.38 -0.43 26.07
N PRO A 246 7.94 -1.41 26.88
CA PRO A 246 8.33 -1.49 28.28
C PRO A 246 9.83 -1.68 28.45
N ILE A 247 10.37 -1.18 29.57
CA ILE A 247 11.77 -1.36 29.96
C ILE A 247 11.83 -2.49 30.99
N PRO A 248 12.71 -3.50 30.82
CA PRO A 248 12.87 -4.56 31.80
C PRO A 248 13.37 -4.00 33.14
N VAL A 249 12.92 -4.61 34.23
CA VAL A 249 13.30 -4.19 35.59
C VAL A 249 14.65 -4.79 35.94
N GLU A 250 15.58 -3.97 36.41
CA GLU A 250 16.85 -4.47 36.95
C GLU A 250 16.64 -5.03 38.35
N ARG A 251 17.00 -6.30 38.57
CA ARG A 251 16.99 -6.93 39.89
C ARG A 251 18.41 -7.28 40.31
N GLU A 252 18.81 -6.79 41.48
CA GLU A 252 20.04 -7.23 42.14
C GLU A 252 19.87 -8.64 42.70
N CYS A 253 20.75 -9.55 42.28
CA CYS A 253 20.79 -10.89 42.87
C CYS A 253 21.50 -10.82 44.24
N LEU A 254 20.79 -11.19 45.31
CA LEU A 254 21.37 -11.30 46.65
C LEU A 254 22.55 -12.30 46.62
N GLY A 255 23.78 -11.78 46.78
CA GLY A 255 24.98 -12.58 47.01
C GLY A 255 26.04 -12.58 45.90
N ASN A 256 25.77 -12.02 44.72
CA ASN A 256 26.76 -11.79 43.67
C ASN A 256 26.43 -10.45 43.02
N ASN A 257 27.39 -9.54 42.81
CA ASN A 257 27.20 -8.23 42.15
C ASN A 257 26.76 -8.31 40.67
N LYS A 258 25.96 -9.30 40.29
CA LYS A 258 25.30 -9.45 38.99
C LYS A 258 23.87 -8.93 39.10
N THR A 259 23.61 -7.85 38.39
CA THR A 259 22.25 -7.43 38.02
C THR A 259 21.70 -8.39 36.98
N THR A 260 20.45 -8.83 37.17
CA THR A 260 19.69 -9.61 36.19
C THR A 260 18.52 -8.78 35.68
N LEU A 261 18.18 -8.94 34.41
CA LEU A 261 17.02 -8.26 33.81
C LEU A 261 15.78 -9.13 33.99
N ASP A 262 14.74 -8.51 34.55
CA ASP A 262 13.43 -9.11 34.74
C ASP A 262 12.47 -8.64 33.63
N TYR A 263 11.98 -9.61 32.86
CA TYR A 263 11.07 -9.42 31.74
C TYR A 263 9.62 -9.82 32.08
N SER A 264 9.31 -10.15 33.33
CA SER A 264 8.01 -10.74 33.72
C SER A 264 6.77 -9.88 33.43
N GLY A 265 6.93 -8.59 33.13
CA GLY A 265 5.87 -7.68 32.68
C GLY A 265 5.93 -7.31 31.19
N MET A 266 6.80 -7.97 30.42
CA MET A 266 7.01 -7.70 29.01
C MET A 266 6.42 -8.82 28.17
N ASN A 267 5.91 -8.43 27.02
CA ASN A 267 5.38 -9.34 26.04
C ASN A 267 6.51 -9.81 25.10
N ASP A 268 6.30 -10.89 24.36
CA ASP A 268 7.38 -11.56 23.64
C ASP A 268 8.02 -10.66 22.57
N ILE A 269 7.22 -9.85 21.87
CA ILE A 269 7.71 -8.86 20.89
C ILE A 269 8.58 -7.81 21.58
N SER A 270 8.18 -7.35 22.77
CA SER A 270 8.96 -6.38 23.54
C SER A 270 10.29 -6.96 23.98
N ILE A 271 10.30 -8.23 24.43
CA ILE A 271 11.53 -8.94 24.82
C ILE A 271 12.46 -9.08 23.60
N MET A 272 11.93 -9.51 22.45
CA MET A 272 12.68 -9.62 21.19
C MET A 272 13.33 -8.28 20.80
N LEU A 273 12.53 -7.21 20.78
CA LEU A 273 13.01 -5.86 20.44
C LEU A 273 14.09 -5.36 21.40
N TYR A 274 13.92 -5.59 22.70
CA TYR A 274 14.90 -5.18 23.70
C TYR A 274 16.23 -5.93 23.53
N ASN A 275 16.19 -7.24 23.31
CA ASN A 275 17.39 -8.05 23.07
C ASN A 275 18.12 -7.60 21.80
N MET A 276 17.38 -7.26 20.74
CA MET A 276 17.96 -6.67 19.53
C MET A 276 18.58 -5.31 19.81
N TYR A 277 17.91 -4.44 20.57
CA TYR A 277 18.44 -3.13 20.93
C TYR A 277 19.78 -3.24 21.66
N LYS A 278 19.89 -4.15 22.64
CA LYS A 278 21.14 -4.38 23.35
C LYS A 278 22.28 -4.74 22.40
N SER A 279 22.03 -5.66 21.46
CA SER A 279 23.02 -6.04 20.44
C SER A 279 23.41 -4.88 19.49
N LEU A 280 22.55 -3.86 19.35
CA LEU A 280 22.80 -2.67 18.54
C LEU A 280 23.48 -1.53 19.31
N VAL A 281 23.47 -1.56 20.65
CA VAL A 281 24.19 -0.60 21.50
C VAL A 281 25.65 -0.99 21.65
N ASP A 282 25.93 -2.28 21.60
CA ASP A 282 27.28 -2.85 21.67
C ASP A 282 28.08 -2.74 20.33
N TYR A 283 27.51 -2.08 19.31
CA TYR A 283 28.04 -1.91 17.94
C TYR A 283 28.41 -0.46 17.65
#